data_AF-A0A7T3KW47-F1
#
_entry.id   AF-A0A7T3KW47-F1
#
_cell.length_a   1.000
_cell.length_b   1.000
_cell.length_c   1.000
_cell.angle_alpha   90.00
_cell.angle_beta   90.00
_cell.angle_gamma   90.00
#
_symmetry.space_group_name_H-M   'P 1'
#
loop_
_entity.id
_entity.type
_entity.pdbx_description
1 polymer ?
#
loop_
_entity_poly.entity_id
_entity_poly.type
_entity_poly.pdbx_seq_one_letter_code
_entity_poly.pdbx_strand_id
1 'polypeptide(L)'
;MNQADPRSGGGRDPPRTSRAQANLAALAAALLALTTVTVLGVAAANGALVGEFRDAGERHAATAVADRIVGDASPVTNRSNVLDRGAVASLDAATLRSRYPTLDGRSFRVTVGGRVVAAAGTPSGGTTRHRVVLVERRRNETVTPSFSGPNRITLPRRTPWARLDIGPPDNVSVGAVRANDRVVLRDPDGLDGRYTVSLSRRETVQFTFVANNSLDRGDVTLAFAPSNTTKARLGVTVDG
;
A
#
# COMPACT_ATOMS: atom_id res chain seq x y z
N MET A 1 -85.42 78.72 -47.39
CA MET A 1 -84.24 79.61 -47.29
C MET A 1 -83.73 79.54 -45.87
N ASN A 2 -82.49 79.17 -45.52
CA ASN A 2 -81.26 78.76 -46.21
C ASN A 2 -80.40 78.01 -45.15
N GLN A 3 -79.81 76.85 -45.47
CA GLN A 3 -78.34 76.60 -45.61
C GLN A 3 -77.46 77.03 -44.42
N ALA A 4 -76.45 76.29 -43.93
CA ALA A 4 -75.87 74.98 -44.20
C ALA A 4 -74.78 74.70 -43.12
N ASP A 5 -74.70 73.44 -42.63
CA ASP A 5 -73.51 72.57 -42.38
C ASP A 5 -72.25 73.06 -41.60
N PRO A 6 -71.28 72.18 -41.25
CA PRO A 6 -71.30 70.90 -40.51
C PRO A 6 -70.19 70.87 -39.41
N ARG A 7 -70.10 69.87 -38.51
CA ARG A 7 -68.78 69.38 -37.99
C ARG A 7 -68.78 67.93 -37.48
N SER A 8 -67.89 67.17 -38.09
CA SER A 8 -67.38 65.85 -37.73
C SER A 8 -66.69 65.81 -36.36
N GLY A 9 -66.80 64.69 -35.66
CA GLY A 9 -65.99 64.36 -34.47
C GLY A 9 -65.58 62.90 -34.51
N GLY A 10 -64.45 62.61 -35.18
CA GLY A 10 -63.82 61.30 -35.17
C GLY A 10 -63.20 60.98 -33.80
N GLY A 11 -63.70 59.94 -33.14
CA GLY A 11 -63.04 59.33 -32.00
C GLY A 11 -61.75 58.65 -32.45
N ARG A 12 -60.61 59.19 -32.04
CA ARG A 12 -59.31 58.50 -32.14
C ARG A 12 -59.27 57.40 -31.08
N ASP A 13 -59.13 56.15 -31.53
CA ASP A 13 -58.69 55.03 -30.68
C ASP A 13 -57.28 55.34 -30.12
N PRO A 14 -57.02 55.11 -28.81
CA PRO A 14 -55.67 55.23 -28.27
C PRO A 14 -54.77 54.07 -28.76
N PRO A 15 -53.45 54.30 -28.90
CA PRO A 15 -52.52 53.34 -29.48
C PRO A 15 -52.38 52.08 -28.61
N ARG A 16 -52.84 50.94 -29.13
CA ARG A 16 -52.66 49.59 -28.53
C ARG A 16 -51.21 49.09 -28.58
N THR A 17 -50.28 49.88 -29.13
CA THR A 17 -48.90 49.52 -29.45
C THR A 17 -47.97 49.43 -28.23
N SER A 18 -48.19 50.19 -27.16
CA SER A 18 -47.25 50.19 -26.02
C SER A 18 -47.33 48.92 -25.14
N ARG A 19 -48.54 48.34 -24.99
CA ARG A 19 -48.73 47.10 -24.22
C ARG A 19 -48.18 45.87 -24.95
N ALA A 20 -48.31 45.83 -26.28
CA ALA A 20 -47.78 44.73 -27.09
C ALA A 20 -46.24 44.69 -27.03
N GLN A 21 -45.57 45.85 -27.09
CA GLN A 21 -44.12 45.94 -26.98
C GLN A 21 -43.60 45.64 -25.57
N ALA A 22 -44.28 46.11 -24.52
CA ALA A 22 -43.92 45.82 -23.14
C ALA A 22 -43.99 44.31 -22.80
N ASN A 23 -45.01 43.61 -23.30
CA ASN A 23 -45.14 42.16 -23.12
C ASN A 23 -44.03 41.39 -23.86
N LEU A 24 -43.60 41.88 -25.02
CA LEU A 24 -42.52 41.24 -25.80
C LEU A 24 -41.15 41.43 -25.11
N ALA A 25 -40.88 42.62 -24.58
CA ALA A 25 -39.68 42.89 -23.80
C ALA A 25 -39.64 42.07 -22.50
N ALA A 26 -40.77 41.95 -21.80
CA ALA A 26 -40.89 41.13 -20.60
C ALA A 26 -40.66 39.63 -20.91
N LEU A 27 -41.20 39.13 -22.02
CA LEU A 27 -40.96 37.75 -22.48
C LEU A 27 -39.49 37.52 -22.82
N ALA A 28 -38.86 38.44 -23.54
CA ALA A 28 -37.44 38.35 -23.87
C ALA A 28 -36.56 38.31 -22.60
N ALA A 29 -36.87 39.16 -21.62
CA ALA A 29 -36.18 39.16 -20.33
C ALA A 29 -36.40 37.84 -19.56
N ALA A 30 -37.63 37.31 -19.55
CA ALA A 30 -37.95 36.04 -18.89
C ALA A 30 -37.21 34.85 -19.55
N LEU A 31 -37.14 34.81 -20.88
CA LEU A 31 -36.41 33.77 -21.62
C LEU A 31 -34.90 33.87 -21.41
N LEU A 32 -34.35 35.09 -21.35
CA LEU A 32 -32.94 35.30 -21.04
C LEU A 32 -32.61 34.87 -19.62
N ALA A 33 -33.46 35.22 -18.65
CA ALA A 33 -33.30 34.78 -17.26
C ALA A 33 -33.37 33.25 -17.16
N LEU A 34 -34.34 32.63 -17.83
CA LEU A 34 -34.50 31.17 -17.85
C LEU A 34 -33.27 30.48 -18.44
N THR A 35 -32.80 30.92 -19.62
CA THR A 35 -31.63 30.33 -20.28
C THR A 35 -30.37 30.50 -19.43
N THR A 36 -30.18 31.66 -18.79
CA THR A 36 -29.05 31.89 -17.87
C THR A 36 -29.08 30.93 -16.69
N VAL A 37 -30.25 30.76 -16.05
CA VAL A 37 -30.43 29.82 -14.93
C VAL A 37 -30.21 28.38 -15.39
N THR A 38 -30.71 27.99 -16.57
CA THR A 38 -30.50 26.64 -17.11
C THR A 38 -29.02 26.37 -17.38
N VAL A 39 -28.29 27.30 -18.01
CA VAL A 39 -26.86 27.14 -18.29
C VAL A 39 -26.06 27.00 -16.99
N LEU A 40 -26.34 27.83 -15.99
CA LEU A 40 -25.69 27.73 -14.68
C LEU A 40 -26.01 26.41 -13.98
N GLY A 41 -27.27 25.95 -14.04
CA GLY A 41 -27.69 24.67 -13.48
C GLY A 41 -27.00 23.48 -14.14
N VAL A 42 -26.91 23.46 -15.47
CA VAL A 42 -26.21 22.41 -16.23
C VAL A 42 -24.71 22.42 -15.95
N ALA A 43 -24.09 23.60 -15.89
CA ALA A 43 -22.67 23.72 -15.57
C ALA A 43 -22.36 23.20 -14.14
N ALA A 44 -23.19 23.55 -13.16
CA ALA A 44 -23.06 23.07 -11.79
C ALA A 44 -23.27 21.54 -11.70
N ALA A 45 -24.28 21.01 -12.37
CA ALA A 45 -24.57 19.57 -12.41
C ALA A 45 -23.42 18.78 -13.07
N ASN A 46 -22.90 19.26 -14.20
CA ASN A 46 -21.76 18.64 -14.88
C ASN A 46 -20.50 18.67 -14.02
N GLY A 47 -20.22 19.80 -13.34
CA GLY A 47 -19.10 19.91 -12.41
C GLY A 47 -19.19 18.90 -11.27
N ALA A 48 -20.38 18.74 -10.67
CA ALA A 48 -20.62 17.74 -9.63
C ALA A 48 -20.43 16.30 -10.15
N LEU A 49 -20.94 16.00 -11.35
CA LEU A 49 -20.84 14.66 -11.94
C LEU A 49 -19.38 14.30 -12.29
N VAL A 50 -18.63 15.23 -12.87
CA VAL A 50 -17.20 15.04 -13.19
C VAL A 50 -16.38 14.85 -11.92
N GLY A 51 -16.70 15.60 -10.84
CA GLY A 51 -16.10 15.41 -9.52
C GLY A 51 -16.35 14.00 -8.98
N GLU A 52 -17.58 13.50 -9.03
CA GLU A 52 -17.92 12.17 -8.51
C GLU A 52 -17.21 11.04 -9.29
N PHE A 53 -17.12 11.15 -10.62
CA PHE A 53 -16.37 10.18 -11.42
C PHE A 53 -14.88 10.20 -11.12
N ARG A 54 -14.30 11.39 -10.93
CA ARG A 54 -12.90 11.53 -10.51
C ARG A 54 -12.68 10.88 -9.15
N ASP A 55 -13.50 11.19 -8.15
CA ASP A 55 -13.41 10.61 -6.80
C ASP A 55 -13.57 9.09 -6.82
N ALA A 56 -14.49 8.55 -7.64
CA ALA A 56 -14.65 7.12 -7.81
C ALA A 56 -13.40 6.46 -8.44
N GLY A 57 -12.80 7.11 -9.45
CA GLY A 57 -11.57 6.66 -10.10
C GLY A 57 -10.36 6.66 -9.15
N GLU A 58 -10.15 7.76 -8.42
CA GLU A 58 -9.10 7.87 -7.40
C GLU A 58 -9.28 6.84 -6.30
N ARG A 59 -10.51 6.63 -5.81
CA ARG A 59 -10.85 5.65 -4.77
C ARG A 59 -10.60 4.23 -5.24
N HIS A 60 -10.96 3.91 -6.48
CA HIS A 60 -10.67 2.62 -7.09
C HIS A 60 -9.17 2.39 -7.18
N ALA A 61 -8.42 3.36 -7.73
CA ALA A 61 -6.96 3.27 -7.86
C ALA A 61 -6.27 3.11 -6.50
N ALA A 62 -6.60 3.94 -5.52
CA ALA A 62 -6.04 3.87 -4.18
C ALA A 62 -6.33 2.53 -3.49
N THR A 63 -7.54 1.99 -3.66
CA THR A 63 -7.93 0.68 -3.10
C THR A 63 -7.17 -0.44 -3.78
N ALA A 64 -7.16 -0.47 -5.11
CA ALA A 64 -6.49 -1.51 -5.89
C ALA A 64 -4.98 -1.55 -5.58
N VAL A 65 -4.32 -0.39 -5.53
CA VAL A 65 -2.89 -0.32 -5.20
C VAL A 65 -2.63 -0.72 -3.75
N ALA A 66 -3.43 -0.25 -2.79
CA ALA A 66 -3.27 -0.64 -1.39
C ALA A 66 -3.40 -2.17 -1.21
N ASP A 67 -4.39 -2.79 -1.87
CA ASP A 67 -4.63 -4.23 -1.79
C ASP A 67 -3.54 -5.04 -2.47
N ARG A 68 -3.05 -4.55 -3.61
CA ARG A 68 -1.97 -5.22 -4.35
C ARG A 68 -0.61 -5.09 -3.66
N ILE A 69 -0.35 -4.01 -2.93
CA ILE A 69 0.89 -3.85 -2.13
C ILE A 69 0.93 -4.83 -0.96
N VAL A 70 -0.22 -5.10 -0.32
CA VAL A 70 -0.28 -5.98 0.86
C VAL A 70 -0.52 -7.45 0.54
N GLY A 71 -0.83 -7.81 -0.71
CA GLY A 71 -1.07 -9.20 -1.11
C GLY A 71 0.21 -10.02 -1.21
N ASP A 72 0.10 -11.36 -1.07
CA ASP A 72 1.22 -12.32 -1.11
C ASP A 72 2.12 -12.22 -2.35
N ALA A 73 1.57 -11.84 -3.51
CA ALA A 73 2.30 -11.72 -4.77
C ALA A 73 3.07 -10.40 -4.90
N SER A 74 3.03 -9.54 -3.88
CA SER A 74 3.73 -8.26 -3.88
C SER A 74 5.24 -8.44 -3.68
N PRO A 75 6.08 -7.71 -4.43
CA PRO A 75 7.54 -7.78 -4.27
C PRO A 75 8.01 -7.24 -2.91
N VAL A 76 7.16 -6.46 -2.24
CA VAL A 76 7.48 -5.84 -0.95
C VAL A 76 6.88 -6.61 0.22
N THR A 77 6.28 -7.79 0.00
CA THR A 77 5.73 -8.63 1.06
C THR A 77 6.54 -9.91 1.24
N ASN A 78 6.81 -10.27 2.50
CA ASN A 78 7.26 -11.62 2.85
C ASN A 78 6.08 -12.62 2.92
N ARG A 79 4.88 -12.10 3.21
CA ARG A 79 3.58 -12.78 3.23
C ARG A 79 2.48 -11.71 3.26
N SER A 80 1.24 -12.09 3.03
CA SER A 80 0.08 -11.21 3.04
C SER A 80 0.05 -10.35 4.31
N ASN A 81 -0.09 -9.04 4.13
CA ASN A 81 -0.07 -8.01 5.15
C ASN A 81 1.25 -7.89 5.95
N VAL A 82 2.33 -8.56 5.55
CA VAL A 82 3.65 -8.47 6.18
C VAL A 82 4.68 -7.99 5.18
N LEU A 83 4.96 -6.70 5.25
CA LEU A 83 5.90 -6.01 4.39
C LEU A 83 7.34 -6.30 4.80
N ASP A 84 8.21 -6.54 3.83
CA ASP A 84 9.65 -6.57 4.04
C ASP A 84 10.20 -5.14 4.16
N ARG A 85 10.85 -4.82 5.29
CA ARG A 85 11.36 -3.46 5.53
C ARG A 85 12.39 -3.03 4.49
N GLY A 86 13.22 -3.95 4.00
CA GLY A 86 14.24 -3.64 3.00
C GLY A 86 13.59 -3.33 1.66
N ALA A 87 12.68 -4.20 1.21
CA ALA A 87 11.96 -4.03 -0.05
C ALA A 87 11.08 -2.77 -0.07
N VAL A 88 10.44 -2.43 1.06
CA VAL A 88 9.71 -1.16 1.21
C VAL A 88 10.64 0.05 1.12
N ALA A 89 11.84 -0.03 1.69
CA ALA A 89 12.80 1.07 1.66
C ALA A 89 13.40 1.31 0.26
N SER A 90 13.43 0.28 -0.60
CA SER A 90 13.85 0.38 -1.99
C SER A 90 12.71 0.69 -2.96
N LEU A 91 11.47 0.84 -2.47
CA LEU A 91 10.32 1.12 -3.31
C LEU A 91 10.41 2.55 -3.85
N ASP A 92 10.10 2.74 -5.13
CA ASP A 92 10.06 4.07 -5.75
C ASP A 92 8.84 4.24 -6.65
N ALA A 93 8.69 5.46 -7.18
CA ALA A 93 7.55 5.81 -8.03
C ALA A 93 7.54 5.07 -9.37
N ALA A 94 8.72 4.86 -9.98
CA ALA A 94 8.84 4.21 -11.28
C ALA A 94 8.42 2.74 -11.19
N THR A 95 8.87 2.04 -10.15
CA THR A 95 8.50 0.65 -9.86
C THR A 95 6.99 0.52 -9.62
N LEU A 96 6.39 1.47 -8.88
CA LEU A 96 4.95 1.45 -8.63
C LEU A 96 4.11 1.66 -9.89
N ARG A 97 4.48 2.60 -10.77
CA ARG A 97 3.77 2.82 -12.04
C ARG A 97 3.87 1.61 -12.96
N SER A 98 5.08 1.08 -13.13
CA SER A 98 5.29 -0.12 -13.96
C SER A 98 4.45 -1.31 -13.51
N ARG A 99 4.20 -1.45 -12.20
CA ARG A 99 3.42 -2.57 -11.64
C ARG A 99 1.92 -2.29 -11.56
N TYR A 100 1.54 -1.03 -11.39
CA TYR A 100 0.16 -0.62 -11.20
C TYR A 100 -0.20 0.45 -12.25
N PRO A 101 -0.62 0.02 -13.45
CA PRO A 101 -1.02 0.95 -14.52
C PRO A 101 -2.15 1.91 -14.13
N THR A 102 -2.91 1.59 -13.07
CA THR A 102 -3.89 2.51 -12.47
C THR A 102 -3.26 3.77 -11.87
N LEU A 103 -1.94 3.89 -11.80
CA LEU A 103 -1.22 5.11 -11.38
C LEU A 103 -0.70 5.94 -12.56
N ASP A 104 -0.87 5.48 -13.79
CA ASP A 104 -0.38 6.20 -14.97
C ASP A 104 -1.11 7.54 -15.14
N GLY A 105 -0.33 8.59 -15.39
CA GLY A 105 -0.85 9.97 -15.47
C GLY A 105 -1.32 10.59 -14.15
N ARG A 106 -1.35 9.84 -13.04
CA ARG A 106 -1.84 10.32 -11.74
C ARG A 106 -0.71 10.75 -10.81
N SER A 107 -1.04 11.69 -9.92
CA SER A 107 -0.24 12.00 -8.74
C SER A 107 -0.56 11.00 -7.64
N PHE A 108 0.45 10.53 -6.91
CA PHE A 108 0.22 9.60 -5.81
C PHE A 108 1.28 9.70 -4.72
N ARG A 109 0.92 9.21 -3.53
CA ARG A 109 1.81 9.10 -2.38
C ARG A 109 1.52 7.80 -1.64
N VAL A 110 2.56 6.99 -1.43
CA VAL A 110 2.51 5.78 -0.61
C VAL A 110 3.30 6.02 0.66
N THR A 111 2.70 5.69 1.80
CA THR A 111 3.29 5.86 3.12
C THR A 111 3.22 4.58 3.93
N VAL A 112 4.24 4.32 4.75
CA VAL A 112 4.26 3.20 5.71
C VAL A 112 4.66 3.73 7.09
N GLY A 113 3.75 3.59 8.06
CA GLY A 113 3.95 4.15 9.39
C GLY A 113 4.11 5.68 9.37
N GLY A 114 3.40 6.35 8.46
CA GLY A 114 3.46 7.81 8.28
C GLY A 114 4.66 8.33 7.49
N ARG A 115 5.64 7.48 7.15
CA ARG A 115 6.78 7.87 6.30
C ARG A 115 6.45 7.66 4.84
N VAL A 116 6.74 8.63 3.98
CA VAL A 116 6.61 8.47 2.53
C VAL A 116 7.67 7.47 2.06
N VAL A 117 7.22 6.41 1.39
CA VAL A 117 8.11 5.38 0.81
C VAL A 117 8.21 5.54 -0.70
N ALA A 118 7.18 6.06 -1.35
CA ALA A 118 7.21 6.42 -2.76
C ALA A 118 6.17 7.51 -3.04
N ALA A 119 6.47 8.43 -3.93
CA ALA A 119 5.53 9.46 -4.36
C ALA A 119 5.87 9.93 -5.77
N ALA A 120 4.84 10.34 -6.51
CA ALA A 120 4.99 10.98 -7.80
C ALA A 120 3.99 12.14 -7.93
N GLY A 121 4.46 13.26 -8.50
CA GLY A 121 3.68 14.50 -8.50
C GLY A 121 3.50 15.04 -7.08
N THR A 122 2.44 15.82 -6.88
CA THR A 122 2.10 16.40 -5.57
C THR A 122 0.60 16.26 -5.34
N PRO A 123 0.15 15.13 -4.75
CA PRO A 123 -1.27 14.98 -4.43
C PRO A 123 -1.63 16.01 -3.35
N SER A 124 -2.30 17.09 -3.78
CA SER A 124 -2.80 18.18 -2.94
C SER A 124 -4.29 18.00 -2.61
N GLY A 125 -4.96 17.11 -3.34
CA GLY A 125 -6.28 16.56 -3.04
C GLY A 125 -6.26 15.04 -3.20
N GLY A 126 -7.46 14.44 -3.21
CA GLY A 126 -7.66 13.07 -3.64
C GLY A 126 -7.92 12.03 -2.55
N THR A 127 -8.21 10.81 -2.99
CA THR A 127 -8.65 9.73 -2.09
C THR A 127 -7.47 9.00 -1.46
N THR A 128 -7.53 8.84 -0.13
CA THR A 128 -6.58 8.02 0.64
C THR A 128 -7.21 6.71 1.12
N ARG A 129 -6.46 5.62 0.97
CA ARG A 129 -6.79 4.30 1.51
C ARG A 129 -5.74 3.81 2.49
N HIS A 130 -6.21 3.23 3.59
CA HIS A 130 -5.35 2.74 4.67
C HIS A 130 -5.49 1.24 4.88
N ARG A 131 -4.38 0.58 5.18
CA ARG A 131 -4.32 -0.82 5.63
C ARG A 131 -3.44 -0.93 6.86
N VAL A 132 -3.81 -1.80 7.79
CA VAL A 132 -2.93 -2.17 8.91
C VAL A 132 -2.04 -3.31 8.43
N VAL A 133 -0.73 -3.12 8.55
CA VAL A 133 0.29 -4.07 8.09
C VAL A 133 1.30 -4.35 9.20
N LEU A 134 2.02 -5.46 9.08
CA LEU A 134 3.25 -5.69 9.83
C LEU A 134 4.44 -5.34 8.95
N VAL A 135 5.41 -4.61 9.49
CA VAL A 135 6.70 -4.39 8.83
C VAL A 135 7.70 -5.33 9.47
N GLU A 136 8.15 -6.32 8.71
CA GLU A 136 9.13 -7.31 9.12
C GLU A 136 10.54 -6.81 8.83
N ARG A 137 11.41 -6.97 9.82
CA ARG A 137 12.84 -6.82 9.69
C ARG A 137 13.50 -8.12 10.14
N ARG A 138 14.46 -8.59 9.36
CA ARG A 138 15.39 -9.64 9.76
C ARG A 138 16.76 -9.00 9.96
N ARG A 139 17.43 -9.34 11.06
CA ARG A 139 18.83 -8.98 11.30
C ARG A 139 19.57 -10.28 11.55
N ASN A 140 20.77 -10.42 11.01
CA ASN A 140 21.61 -11.56 11.36
C ASN A 140 22.02 -11.44 12.84
N GLU A 141 21.80 -12.52 13.57
CA GLU A 141 22.23 -12.72 14.94
C GLU A 141 23.15 -13.95 14.97
N THR A 142 24.14 -13.91 15.85
CA THR A 142 25.10 -14.99 16.04
C THR A 142 25.07 -15.43 17.50
N VAL A 143 25.06 -16.74 17.73
CA VAL A 143 25.10 -17.34 19.06
C VAL A 143 26.21 -18.37 19.09
N THR A 144 27.07 -18.27 20.10
CA THR A 144 28.14 -19.23 20.40
C THR A 144 27.81 -19.91 21.73
N PRO A 145 27.14 -21.09 21.71
CA PRO A 145 26.84 -21.86 22.91
C PRO A 145 28.10 -22.15 23.73
N SER A 146 27.96 -22.30 25.06
CA SER A 146 29.04 -22.73 25.96
C SER A 146 28.80 -24.11 26.57
N PHE A 147 27.84 -24.86 26.04
CA PHE A 147 27.48 -26.25 26.39
C PHE A 147 27.97 -26.74 27.77
N SER A 148 27.38 -26.22 28.86
CA SER A 148 27.73 -26.64 30.23
C SER A 148 27.04 -27.95 30.65
N GLY A 149 26.68 -28.80 29.69
CA GLY A 149 25.80 -29.95 29.85
C GLY A 149 25.61 -30.68 28.53
N PRO A 150 24.42 -31.21 28.19
CA PRO A 150 24.22 -31.82 26.88
C PRO A 150 24.51 -30.82 25.77
N ASN A 151 25.09 -31.31 24.67
CA ASN A 151 25.44 -30.54 23.46
C ASN A 151 24.17 -30.04 22.72
N ARG A 152 23.37 -29.20 23.38
CA ARG A 152 22.09 -28.71 22.91
C ARG A 152 22.00 -27.19 23.09
N ILE A 153 21.31 -26.53 22.17
CA ILE A 153 20.97 -25.11 22.32
C ILE A 153 19.60 -24.82 21.70
N THR A 154 18.79 -24.07 22.43
CA THR A 154 17.53 -23.53 21.91
C THR A 154 17.80 -22.17 21.29
N LEU A 155 17.41 -21.97 20.03
CA LEU A 155 17.48 -20.65 19.41
C LEU A 155 16.55 -19.69 20.17
N PRO A 156 16.98 -18.46 20.45
CA PRO A 156 16.19 -17.52 21.25
C PRO A 156 14.90 -17.09 20.52
N ARG A 157 14.88 -17.21 19.20
CA ARG A 157 13.75 -16.83 18.35
C ARG A 157 13.62 -17.77 17.17
N ARG A 158 12.41 -17.85 16.65
CA ARG A 158 12.08 -18.60 15.45
C ARG A 158 12.73 -17.98 14.21
N THR A 159 13.30 -18.83 13.37
CA THR A 159 13.98 -18.47 12.13
C THR A 159 13.74 -19.56 11.08
N PRO A 160 13.58 -19.23 9.78
CA PRO A 160 13.38 -20.22 8.73
C PRO A 160 14.64 -21.01 8.36
N TRP A 161 15.81 -20.54 8.76
CA TRP A 161 17.10 -21.17 8.49
C TRP A 161 18.10 -20.86 9.62
N ALA A 162 19.14 -21.67 9.71
CA ALA A 162 20.34 -21.34 10.47
C ALA A 162 21.58 -21.81 9.70
N ARG A 163 22.66 -21.04 9.80
CA ARG A 163 24.00 -21.45 9.39
C ARG A 163 24.74 -21.93 10.63
N LEU A 164 25.28 -23.13 10.54
CA LEU A 164 26.06 -23.77 11.58
C LEU A 164 27.52 -23.74 11.12
N ASP A 165 28.39 -23.18 11.94
CA ASP A 165 29.84 -23.32 11.83
C ASP A 165 30.25 -24.30 12.93
N ILE A 166 30.78 -25.45 12.53
CA ILE A 166 31.10 -26.56 13.43
C ILE A 166 32.60 -26.80 13.28
N GLY A 167 33.36 -26.52 14.33
CA GLY A 167 34.80 -26.77 14.40
C GLY A 167 35.11 -27.46 15.71
N PRO A 168 34.89 -28.79 15.81
CA PRO A 168 35.12 -29.54 17.04
C PRO A 168 36.61 -29.55 17.40
N PRO A 169 36.97 -29.64 18.70
CA PRO A 169 38.35 -29.77 19.12
C PRO A 169 38.92 -31.15 18.77
N ASP A 170 40.25 -31.28 18.85
CA ASP A 170 40.94 -32.55 18.58
C ASP A 170 40.35 -33.70 19.42
N ASN A 171 40.12 -34.85 18.78
CA ASN A 171 39.50 -36.06 19.35
C ASN A 171 37.98 -35.97 19.64
N VAL A 172 37.33 -34.86 19.29
CA VAL A 172 35.86 -34.75 19.31
C VAL A 172 35.32 -34.78 17.89
N SER A 173 34.31 -35.59 17.64
CA SER A 173 33.65 -35.66 16.33
C SER A 173 32.14 -35.48 16.48
N VAL A 174 31.56 -34.63 15.63
CA VAL A 174 30.12 -34.39 15.56
C VAL A 174 29.55 -35.18 14.39
N GLY A 175 28.94 -36.33 14.63
CA GLY A 175 28.44 -37.19 13.55
C GLY A 175 27.08 -36.76 12.99
N ALA A 176 26.29 -35.99 13.76
CA ALA A 176 24.98 -35.52 13.31
C ALA A 176 24.53 -34.26 14.05
N VAL A 177 23.64 -33.50 13.41
CA VAL A 177 22.88 -32.41 14.03
C VAL A 177 21.40 -32.69 13.90
N ARG A 178 20.68 -32.55 15.02
CA ARG A 178 19.22 -32.64 15.07
C ARG A 178 18.62 -31.26 15.33
N ALA A 179 17.49 -30.97 14.71
CA ALA A 179 16.64 -29.81 14.97
C ALA A 179 15.26 -30.33 15.41
N ASN A 180 14.86 -30.09 16.67
CA ASN A 180 13.65 -30.68 17.28
C ASN A 180 13.58 -32.20 17.00
N ASP A 181 14.64 -32.92 17.36
CA ASP A 181 14.83 -34.38 17.18
C ASP A 181 14.95 -34.89 15.73
N ARG A 182 14.63 -34.07 14.72
CA ARG A 182 14.86 -34.42 13.31
C ARG A 182 16.31 -34.21 12.93
N VAL A 183 16.96 -35.24 12.39
CA VAL A 183 18.32 -35.12 11.81
C VAL A 183 18.29 -34.18 10.60
N VAL A 184 19.06 -33.10 10.66
CA VAL A 184 19.20 -32.09 9.60
C VAL A 184 20.57 -32.12 8.92
N LEU A 185 21.58 -32.64 9.61
CA LEU A 185 22.91 -32.93 9.07
C LEU A 185 23.37 -34.26 9.61
N ARG A 186 24.09 -35.02 8.78
CA ARG A 186 24.72 -36.27 9.18
C ARG A 186 25.94 -36.53 8.33
N ASP A 187 27.04 -36.84 9.00
CA ASP A 187 28.28 -37.27 8.40
C ASP A 187 28.90 -38.35 9.32
N PRO A 188 29.00 -39.62 8.88
CA PRO A 188 29.63 -40.67 9.66
C PRO A 188 31.09 -40.39 10.03
N ASP A 189 31.81 -39.63 9.19
CA ASP A 189 33.23 -39.34 9.38
C ASP A 189 33.45 -38.08 10.24
N GLY A 190 32.39 -37.30 10.48
CA GLY A 190 32.37 -36.12 11.33
C GLY A 190 32.07 -34.84 10.54
N LEU A 191 31.27 -33.97 11.14
CA LEU A 191 30.95 -32.65 10.61
C LEU A 191 32.01 -31.64 11.06
N ASP A 192 32.68 -31.03 10.07
CA ASP A 192 33.65 -29.95 10.25
C ASP A 192 33.48 -28.93 9.11
N GLY A 193 33.19 -27.69 9.48
CA GLY A 193 32.99 -26.57 8.58
C GLY A 193 31.58 -25.97 8.65
N ARG A 194 31.16 -25.36 7.53
CA ARG A 194 29.99 -24.48 7.46
C ARG A 194 28.82 -25.12 6.71
N TYR A 195 27.68 -25.21 7.38
CA TYR A 195 26.47 -25.83 6.87
C TYR A 195 25.29 -24.88 6.98
N THR A 196 24.36 -24.92 6.02
CA THR A 196 23.08 -24.18 6.12
C THR A 196 21.93 -25.16 6.18
N VAL A 197 21.11 -25.05 7.21
CA VAL A 197 19.96 -25.94 7.43
C VAL A 197 18.65 -25.16 7.35
N SER A 198 17.66 -25.75 6.69
CA SER A 198 16.28 -25.25 6.65
C SER A 198 15.54 -25.68 7.91
N LEU A 199 14.84 -24.74 8.55
CA LEU A 199 14.17 -24.94 9.84
C LEU A 199 12.67 -24.73 9.73
N SER A 200 11.93 -25.30 10.69
CA SER A 200 10.49 -25.10 10.79
C SER A 200 10.16 -23.63 11.00
N ARG A 201 9.20 -23.11 10.22
CA ARG A 201 8.67 -21.75 10.39
C ARG A 201 7.58 -21.66 11.46
N ARG A 202 7.22 -22.78 12.09
CA ARG A 202 6.11 -22.85 13.05
C ARG A 202 6.60 -22.83 14.49
N GLU A 203 7.76 -23.43 14.76
CA GLU A 203 8.27 -23.66 16.12
C GLU A 203 9.66 -23.06 16.32
N THR A 204 9.98 -22.71 17.57
CA THR A 204 11.35 -22.39 17.95
C THR A 204 12.18 -23.68 17.92
N VAL A 205 13.39 -23.60 17.37
CA VAL A 205 14.24 -24.78 17.17
C VAL A 205 15.18 -24.97 18.36
N GLN A 206 15.25 -26.21 18.84
CA GLN A 206 16.34 -26.72 19.65
C GLN A 206 17.26 -27.57 18.76
N PHE A 207 18.52 -27.17 18.70
CA PHE A 207 19.58 -27.96 18.11
C PHE A 207 20.17 -28.92 19.13
N THR A 208 20.45 -30.15 18.69
CA THR A 208 21.22 -31.15 19.43
C THR A 208 22.35 -31.64 18.53
N PHE A 209 23.58 -31.49 18.99
CA PHE A 209 24.80 -31.93 18.31
C PHE A 209 25.18 -33.31 18.87
N VAL A 210 25.10 -34.33 18.03
CA VAL A 210 25.44 -35.71 18.40
C VAL A 210 26.93 -35.86 18.24
N ALA A 211 27.66 -35.73 19.34
CA ALA A 211 29.11 -35.85 19.39
C ALA A 211 29.54 -37.00 20.32
N ASN A 212 30.75 -37.51 20.10
CA ASN A 212 31.35 -38.53 20.96
C ASN A 212 31.77 -38.00 22.35
N ASN A 213 31.88 -36.68 22.52
CA ASN A 213 32.21 -36.01 23.78
C ASN A 213 31.49 -34.65 23.92
N SER A 214 31.67 -33.98 25.04
CA SER A 214 31.13 -32.63 25.27
C SER A 214 31.81 -31.61 24.35
N LEU A 215 31.04 -30.65 23.88
CA LEU A 215 31.52 -29.47 23.15
C LEU A 215 31.66 -28.29 24.12
N ASP A 216 32.46 -27.30 23.75
CA ASP A 216 32.71 -26.09 24.53
C ASP A 216 32.32 -24.82 23.77
N ARG A 217 32.53 -23.66 24.42
CA ARG A 217 32.34 -22.37 23.77
C ARG A 217 33.37 -22.14 22.67
N GLY A 218 32.90 -22.04 21.43
CA GLY A 218 33.73 -21.76 20.26
C GLY A 218 33.59 -22.84 19.21
N ASP A 219 33.38 -24.08 19.65
CA ASP A 219 33.31 -25.28 18.79
C ASP A 219 32.13 -25.26 17.84
N VAL A 220 31.05 -24.55 18.23
CA VAL A 220 29.90 -24.33 17.37
C VAL A 220 29.51 -22.86 17.42
N THR A 221 29.29 -22.28 16.24
CA THR A 221 28.70 -20.96 16.08
C THR A 221 27.46 -21.05 15.19
N LEU A 222 26.35 -20.50 15.66
CA LEU A 222 25.08 -20.46 14.93
C LEU A 222 24.81 -19.04 14.47
N ALA A 223 24.64 -18.84 13.16
CA ALA A 223 24.17 -17.58 12.60
C ALA A 223 22.77 -17.76 12.02
N PHE A 224 21.84 -16.87 12.36
CA PHE A 224 20.44 -16.92 11.92
C PHE A 224 19.85 -15.52 11.81
N ALA A 225 18.67 -15.39 11.21
CA ALA A 225 18.04 -14.08 11.02
C ALA A 225 16.58 -14.12 11.49
N PRO A 226 16.31 -13.89 12.79
CA PRO A 226 14.95 -13.99 13.31
C PRO A 226 14.07 -12.87 12.77
N SER A 227 12.79 -13.20 12.60
CA SER A 227 11.77 -12.23 12.19
C SER A 227 11.39 -11.31 13.35
N ASN A 228 11.49 -10.00 13.13
CA ASN A 228 10.95 -8.98 14.03
C ASN A 228 9.90 -8.15 13.29
N THR A 229 8.66 -8.18 13.76
CA THR A 229 7.54 -7.48 13.13
C THR A 229 7.04 -6.33 13.99
N THR A 230 6.82 -5.17 13.38
CA THR A 230 6.17 -4.02 14.03
C THR A 230 4.90 -3.66 13.28
N LYS A 231 3.81 -3.36 13.98
CA LYS A 231 2.57 -2.86 13.35
C LYS A 231 2.81 -1.47 12.74
N ALA A 232 2.30 -1.25 11.54
CA ALA A 232 2.34 0.04 10.86
C ALA A 232 1.04 0.25 10.06
N ARG A 233 0.79 1.50 9.66
CA ARG A 233 -0.30 1.84 8.73
C ARG A 233 0.30 2.08 7.35
N LEU A 234 -0.14 1.30 6.36
CA LEU A 234 0.06 1.62 4.95
C LEU A 234 -0.99 2.68 4.57
N GLY A 235 -0.58 3.74 3.89
CA GLY A 235 -1.47 4.74 3.31
C GLY A 235 -1.15 4.94 1.84
N VAL A 236 -2.15 4.84 0.97
CA VAL A 236 -2.04 5.12 -0.47
C VAL A 236 -3.00 6.26 -0.80
N THR A 237 -2.43 7.38 -1.23
CA THR A 237 -3.17 8.55 -1.71
C THR A 237 -3.01 8.63 -3.22
N VAL A 238 -4.11 8.83 -3.94
CA VAL A 238 -4.14 9.02 -5.40
C VAL A 238 -4.97 10.27 -5.70
N ASP A 239 -4.46 11.10 -6.61
CA ASP A 239 -5.02 12.38 -7.03
C ASP A 239 -4.81 12.54 -8.54
N GLY A 240 -5.90 12.76 -9.29
CA GLY A 240 -5.84 12.96 -10.75
C GLY A 240 -6.84 12.17 -11.58
#